data_AF-A0A183AFI4-F1
#
_entry.id   AF-A0A183AFI4-F1
#
_cell.length_a   1.000
_cell.length_b   1.000
_cell.length_c   1.000
_cell.angle_alpha   90.00
_cell.angle_beta   90.00
_cell.angle_gamma   90.00
#
_symmetry.space_group_name_H-M   'P 1'
#
loop_
_entity.id
_entity.type
_entity.pdbx_description
1 polymer ?
#
loop_
_entity_poly.entity_id
_entity_poly.type
_entity_poly.pdbx_seq_one_letter_code
_entity_poly.pdbx_strand_id
1 'polypeptide(L)'
;MDAFRLLYASHVRPRLEYGGAATYPCTTGELAKLERVQRAATRLVVGLRGTSYVCRLQATGLFPIAYRRLRGDIICLRKILNVIWARSCNSTSLYGQSSIVGDA
;
A
#
# COMPACT_ATOMS: atom_id res chain seq x y z
N MET A 1 -6.44 13.36 -20.55
CA MET A 1 -6.27 13.31 -19.07
C MET A 1 -5.22 12.29 -18.64
N ASP A 2 -4.83 11.39 -19.55
CA ASP A 2 -3.93 10.26 -19.28
C ASP A 2 -2.49 10.67 -18.97
N ALA A 3 -1.99 11.75 -19.59
CA ALA A 3 -0.65 12.27 -19.33
C ALA A 3 -0.43 12.65 -17.85
N PHE A 4 -1.41 13.28 -17.20
CA PHE A 4 -1.33 13.63 -15.77
C PHE A 4 -1.34 12.37 -14.90
N ARG A 5 -2.20 11.40 -15.24
CA ARG A 5 -2.28 10.13 -14.52
C ARG A 5 -0.97 9.35 -14.62
N LEU A 6 -0.36 9.31 -15.80
CA LEU A 6 0.93 8.65 -16.04
C LEU A 6 2.06 9.34 -15.28
N LEU A 7 2.15 10.67 -15.32
CA LEU A 7 3.16 11.44 -14.59
C LEU A 7 3.02 11.26 -13.07
N TYR A 8 1.79 11.31 -12.56
CA TYR A 8 1.52 11.12 -11.15
C TYR A 8 1.84 9.68 -10.72
N ALA A 9 1.49 8.68 -11.53
CA ALA A 9 1.80 7.29 -11.27
C ALA A 9 3.29 6.96 -11.39
N SER A 10 4.06 7.63 -12.25
CA SER A 10 5.49 7.37 -12.41
C SER A 10 6.35 8.07 -11.36
N HIS A 11 5.92 9.23 -10.85
CA HIS A 11 6.74 10.04 -9.94
C HIS A 11 6.28 9.97 -8.48
N VAL A 12 4.97 10.04 -8.24
CA VAL A 12 4.42 10.10 -6.87
C VAL A 12 4.25 8.70 -6.28
N ARG A 13 3.80 7.73 -7.10
CA ARG A 13 3.55 6.36 -6.62
C ARG A 13 4.82 5.63 -6.18
N PRO A 14 5.95 5.64 -6.91
CA PRO A 14 7.16 4.95 -6.46
C PRO A 14 7.76 5.62 -5.23
N ARG A 15 7.62 6.95 -5.09
CA ARG A 15 8.11 7.68 -3.93
C ARG A 15 7.32 7.36 -2.66
N LEU A 16 6.01 7.08 -2.79
CA LEU A 16 5.16 6.61 -1.69
C LEU A 16 5.36 5.11 -1.38
N GLU A 17 5.54 4.27 -2.40
CA GLU A 17 5.72 2.81 -2.22
C GLU A 17 7.13 2.49 -1.70
N TYR A 18 8.18 3.06 -2.28
CA TYR A 18 9.58 2.87 -1.85
C TYR A 18 9.90 3.69 -0.61
N GLY A 19 9.40 4.92 -0.53
CA GLY A 19 9.47 5.73 0.67
C GLY A 19 8.70 5.11 1.83
N GLY A 20 7.90 4.06 1.66
CA GLY A 20 7.10 3.45 2.72
C GLY A 20 7.89 3.10 3.98
N ALA A 21 9.18 2.75 3.92
CA ALA A 21 9.96 2.51 5.15
C ALA A 21 10.25 3.81 5.95
N ALA A 22 10.36 4.97 5.29
CA ALA A 22 10.72 6.26 5.89
C ALA A 22 9.60 7.32 5.87
N THR A 23 8.54 7.08 5.10
CA THR A 23 7.41 7.98 4.84
C THR A 23 6.07 7.25 4.96
N TYR A 24 6.02 6.03 5.50
CA TYR A 24 4.77 5.47 6.00
C TYR A 24 4.25 6.45 7.05
N PRO A 25 3.20 7.23 6.74
CA PRO A 25 2.86 8.36 7.57
C PRO A 25 2.15 7.82 8.80
N CYS A 26 2.86 7.44 9.86
CA CYS A 26 2.27 6.77 11.03
C CYS A 26 1.13 7.58 11.64
N THR A 27 1.19 8.91 11.52
CA THR A 27 0.26 9.84 12.13
C THR A 27 -0.78 10.35 11.13
N THR A 28 -2.01 10.54 11.59
CA THR A 28 -3.12 11.14 10.83
C THR A 28 -2.76 12.49 10.22
N GLY A 29 -1.91 13.29 10.89
CA GLY A 29 -1.44 14.58 10.41
C GLY A 29 -0.59 14.50 9.14
N GLU A 30 0.26 13.49 9.00
CA GLU A 30 1.09 13.31 7.80
C GLU A 30 0.26 12.80 6.61
N LEU A 31 -0.75 11.96 6.90
CA LEU A 31 -1.72 11.55 5.90
C LEU A 31 -2.50 12.75 5.36
N ALA A 32 -2.93 13.66 6.23
CA ALA A 32 -3.60 14.90 5.83
C ALA A 32 -2.71 15.81 4.98
N LYS A 33 -1.40 15.89 5.29
CA LYS A 33 -0.43 16.64 4.48
C LYS A 33 -0.33 16.06 3.06
N LEU A 34 -0.21 14.74 2.93
CA LEU A 34 -0.19 14.06 1.61
C LEU A 34 -1.50 14.27 0.85
N GLU A 35 -2.63 14.20 1.53
CA GLU A 35 -3.93 14.42 0.90
C GLU A 35 -4.10 15.86 0.43
N ARG A 36 -3.53 16.84 1.16
CA ARG A 36 -3.49 18.24 0.73
C ARG A 36 -2.66 18.41 -0.54
N VAL A 37 -1.53 17.71 -0.67
CA VAL A 37 -0.71 17.70 -1.90
C VAL A 37 -1.52 17.13 -3.07
N GLN A 38 -2.23 16.02 -2.87
CA GLN A 38 -3.08 15.44 -3.91
C GLN A 38 -4.23 16.38 -4.31
N ARG A 39 -4.87 17.04 -3.35
CA ARG A 39 -5.91 18.05 -3.60
C ARG A 39 -5.38 19.24 -4.37
N ALA A 40 -4.18 19.71 -4.08
CA ALA A 40 -3.53 20.79 -4.81
C ALA A 40 -3.17 20.36 -6.25
N ALA A 41 -2.56 19.19 -6.43
CA ALA A 41 -2.20 18.67 -7.74
C ALA A 41 -3.44 18.51 -8.66
N THR A 42 -4.54 18.01 -8.12
CA THR A 42 -5.81 17.87 -8.85
C THR A 42 -6.52 19.20 -9.15
N ARG A 43 -6.15 20.31 -8.50
CA ARG A 43 -6.59 21.68 -8.89
C ARG A 43 -5.76 22.25 -10.04
N LEU A 44 -4.54 21.75 -10.23
CA LEU A 44 -3.65 22.23 -11.30
C LEU A 44 -4.06 21.68 -12.67
N VAL A 45 -4.82 20.58 -12.70
CA VAL A 45 -5.39 20.04 -13.94
C VAL A 45 -6.42 21.02 -14.49
N VAL A 46 -6.14 21.54 -15.69
CA VAL A 46 -7.02 22.45 -16.42
C VAL A 46 -8.38 21.77 -16.63
N GLY A 47 -9.47 22.47 -16.27
CA GLY A 47 -10.85 21.95 -16.34
C GLY A 47 -11.39 21.33 -15.04
N LEU A 48 -10.56 21.11 -14.02
CA LEU A 48 -10.97 20.52 -12.73
C LEU A 48 -10.84 21.48 -11.54
N ARG A 49 -10.80 22.79 -11.75
CA ARG A 49 -10.60 23.75 -10.65
C ARG A 49 -11.82 23.96 -9.75
N GLY A 50 -13.03 23.87 -10.29
CA GLY A 50 -14.28 24.18 -9.58
C GLY A 50 -15.06 22.95 -9.08
N THR A 51 -14.60 21.73 -9.38
CA THR A 51 -15.34 20.51 -9.05
C THR A 51 -15.00 19.96 -7.66
N SER A 52 -15.95 19.25 -7.06
CA SER A 52 -15.75 18.62 -5.75
C SER A 52 -14.56 17.65 -5.77
N TYR A 53 -13.88 17.49 -4.64
CA TYR A 53 -12.66 16.65 -4.58
C TYR A 53 -12.91 15.23 -5.08
N VAL A 54 -14.02 14.62 -4.69
CA VAL A 54 -14.42 13.27 -5.12
C VAL A 54 -14.59 13.18 -6.65
N CYS A 55 -15.26 14.17 -7.25
CA CYS A 55 -15.45 14.22 -8.69
C CYS A 55 -14.12 14.39 -9.44
N ARG A 56 -13.16 15.14 -8.85
CA ARG A 56 -11.80 15.28 -9.39
C ARG A 56 -11.00 13.99 -9.33
N LEU A 57 -11.13 13.21 -8.25
CA LEU A 57 -10.53 11.88 -8.16
C LEU A 57 -11.09 10.93 -9.23
N GLN A 58 -12.41 10.94 -9.44
CA GLN A 58 -13.06 10.15 -10.49
C GLN A 58 -12.58 10.54 -11.89
N ALA A 59 -12.56 11.84 -12.20
CA ALA A 59 -12.12 12.35 -13.51
C ALA A 59 -10.63 12.05 -13.80
N THR A 60 -9.79 11.97 -12.76
CA THR A 60 -8.36 11.64 -12.89
C THR A 60 -8.05 10.15 -12.76
N GLY A 61 -9.04 9.31 -12.40
CA GLY A 61 -8.85 7.89 -12.13
C GLY A 61 -7.93 7.60 -10.94
N LEU A 62 -7.87 8.52 -9.97
CA LEU A 62 -7.03 8.41 -8.77
C LEU A 62 -7.86 7.91 -7.59
N PHE A 63 -7.24 7.10 -6.74
CA PHE A 63 -7.82 6.73 -5.43
C PHE A 63 -7.39 7.73 -4.34
N PRO A 64 -8.19 7.86 -3.26
CA PRO A 64 -7.78 8.58 -2.06
C PRO A 64 -6.52 7.96 -1.47
N ILE A 65 -5.70 8.78 -0.82
CA ILE A 65 -4.44 8.33 -0.22
C ILE A 65 -4.68 7.29 0.89
N ALA A 66 -5.76 7.43 1.66
CA ALA A 66 -6.15 6.50 2.72
C ALA A 66 -6.41 5.08 2.17
N TYR A 67 -7.11 4.98 1.03
CA TYR A 67 -7.38 3.69 0.39
C TYR A 67 -6.08 3.00 -0.08
N ARG A 68 -5.11 3.77 -0.57
CA ARG A 68 -3.80 3.23 -0.98
C ARG A 68 -3.01 2.68 0.19
N ARG A 69 -3.14 3.30 1.37
CA ARG A 69 -2.52 2.79 2.61
C ARG A 69 -3.13 1.48 3.05
N LEU A 70 -4.46 1.42 3.13
CA LEU A 70 -5.16 0.19 3.48
C LEU A 70 -4.74 -0.97 2.57
N ARG A 71 -4.58 -0.71 1.27
CA ARG A 71 -4.08 -1.70 0.32
C ARG A 71 -2.64 -2.14 0.63
N GLY A 72 -1.75 -1.21 0.98
CA GLY A 72 -0.38 -1.51 1.40
C GLY A 72 -0.34 -2.36 2.69
N ASP A 73 -1.18 -2.02 3.67
CA ASP A 73 -1.26 -2.71 4.96
C ASP A 73 -1.73 -4.16 4.80
N ILE A 74 -2.74 -4.39 3.95
CA ILE A 74 -3.22 -5.74 3.63
C ILE A 74 -2.14 -6.57 2.93
N ILE A 75 -1.37 -5.97 2.03
CA ILE A 75 -0.24 -6.65 1.36
C ILE A 75 0.84 -7.00 2.38
N CYS A 76 1.16 -6.09 3.30
CA CYS A 76 2.12 -6.32 4.38
C CYS A 76 1.67 -7.46 5.29
N LEU A 77 0.41 -7.43 5.73
CA LEU A 77 -0.20 -8.48 6.55
C LEU A 77 -0.15 -9.84 5.86
N ARG A 78 -0.47 -9.92 4.56
CA ARG A 78 -0.38 -11.17 3.79
C ARG A 78 1.04 -11.73 3.79
N LYS A 79 2.07 -10.89 3.63
CA LYS A 79 3.47 -11.32 3.66
C LYS A 79 3.86 -11.84 5.04
N ILE A 80 3.49 -11.13 6.10
CA ILE A 80 3.75 -11.54 7.49
C ILE A 80 3.08 -12.88 7.78
N LEU A 81 1.81 -13.02 7.43
CA LEU A 81 1.08 -14.27 7.60
C LEU A 81 1.81 -15.41 6.88
N ASN A 82 2.15 -15.25 5.59
CA ASN A 82 2.86 -16.30 4.85
C ASN A 82 4.18 -16.72 5.51
N VAL A 83 4.94 -15.78 6.08
CA VAL A 83 6.18 -16.10 6.82
C VAL A 83 5.87 -16.89 8.10
N ILE A 84 4.83 -16.50 8.85
CA ILE A 84 4.40 -17.21 10.06
C ILE A 84 3.93 -18.63 9.71
N TRP A 85 3.11 -18.77 8.67
CA TRP A 85 2.65 -20.07 8.16
C TRP A 85 3.83 -20.95 7.74
N ALA A 86 4.79 -20.40 6.98
CA ALA A 86 5.99 -21.14 6.57
C ALA A 86 6.85 -21.58 7.77
N ARG A 87 7.01 -20.74 8.80
CA ARG A 87 7.71 -21.11 10.05
C ARG A 87 6.98 -22.22 10.80
N SER A 88 5.66 -22.17 10.87
CA SER A 88 4.83 -23.19 11.51
C SER A 88 5.01 -24.57 10.83
N CYS A 89 4.95 -24.63 9.50
CA CYS A 89 5.18 -25.85 8.73
C CYS A 89 6.62 -26.39 8.84
N ASN A 90 7.61 -25.51 9.03
CA ASN A 90 9.00 -25.95 9.20
C ASN A 90 9.22 -26.58 10.60
N SER A 91 8.54 -26.05 11.64
CA SER A 91 8.58 -26.61 12.99
C SER A 91 7.93 -27.99 13.08
N THR A 92 6.83 -28.26 12.36
CA THR A 92 6.17 -29.57 12.40
C THR A 92 6.97 -30.69 11.70
N SER A 93 7.85 -30.36 10.75
CA SER A 93 8.74 -31.35 10.11
C SER A 93 9.84 -31.89 11.03
N LEU A 94 10.22 -31.12 12.07
CA LEU A 94 11.26 -31.51 13.04
C LEU A 94 10.75 -32.44 14.15
N TYR A 95 9.43 -32.46 14.40
CA TYR A 95 8.81 -33.37 15.38
C TYR A 95 8.29 -34.69 14.77
N GLY A 96 8.44 -34.89 13.45
CA GLY A 96 7.96 -36.07 12.72
C GLY A 96 9.01 -37.16 12.45
N GLN A 97 10.26 -37.00 12.88
CA GLN A 97 11.33 -37.99 12.66
C GLN A 97 11.71 -38.84 13.88
N SER A 98 11.03 -38.66 15.03
CA SER A 98 11.35 -39.38 16.28
C SER A 98 10.54 -40.67 16.52
N SER A 99 10.03 -41.32 15.48
CA SER A 99 9.32 -42.62 15.61
C SER A 99 9.73 -43.62 14.54
N ILE A 100 11.03 -43.89 14.41
CA ILE A 100 11.53 -45.12 13.75
C ILE A 100 12.80 -45.59 14.47
N VAL A 101 12.68 -46.17 15.67
CA VAL A 101 13.53 -47.28 16.17
C VAL A 101 12.79 -47.87 17.38
N GLY A 102 12.42 -49.15 17.32
CA GLY A 102 11.95 -49.84 18.52
C GLY A 102 11.12 -51.11 18.34
N ASP A 103 11.36 -51.93 17.31
CA ASP A 103 10.95 -53.35 17.34
C ASP A 103 12.21 -54.19 17.61
N ALA A 104 12.23 -54.87 18.75
CA ALA A 104 13.19 -55.90 19.16
C ALA A 104 12.42 -57.10 19.71
#